data_AF-A0A963WKH2-F1
#
_entry.id   AF-A0A963WKH2-F1
#
_cell.length_a   1.000
_cell.length_b   1.000
_cell.length_c   1.000
_cell.angle_alpha   90.00
_cell.angle_beta   90.00
_cell.angle_gamma   90.00
#
_symmetry.space_group_name_H-M   'P 1'
#
loop_
_entity.id
_entity.type
_entity.pdbx_description
1 polymer ?
#
loop_
_entity_poly.entity_id
_entity_poly.type
_entity_poly.pdbx_seq_one_letter_code
_entity_poly.pdbx_strand_id
1 'polypeptide(L)'
;MIAFAVASGAAAPFWISLPLSMLLLLAAQRSFQTLVHDSSHFFYSARPKRNDILANWLCAGWIGMEVAAYRKVHLQHHAHNGSAKDPEHTSMTTVRDEGGMAAMIARYVFGMEALRLVRKYFFQPSPAGKRSAGPGKGPLAKLLGMTHIAVTQVLLLAAMAAAGVWWLYPLWLYLALSWNPLLSRLRFLAEHPGEADATVTTLASWLERAFFAPQNFNYHCEHHGWPLVQPYRLVLVHRHLRDERRFFETRPELVARSFAGTLAAQVCDSRAVEGDLEQGAGAR
;
A
#
# COMPACT_ATOMS: atom_id res chain seq x y z
N MET A 1 -8.49 0.91 -19.47
CA MET A 1 -7.67 2.04 -18.96
C MET A 1 -6.81 2.65 -20.04
N ILE A 2 -5.84 1.94 -20.62
CA ILE A 2 -4.98 2.48 -21.70
C ILE A 2 -5.82 2.97 -22.90
N ALA A 3 -6.76 2.17 -23.42
CA ALA A 3 -7.66 2.59 -24.51
C ALA A 3 -8.52 3.83 -24.19
N PHE A 4 -8.88 4.04 -22.92
CA PHE A 4 -9.67 5.21 -22.49
C PHE A 4 -8.78 6.44 -22.30
N ALA A 5 -7.55 6.26 -21.82
CA ALA A 5 -6.55 7.32 -21.76
C ALA A 5 -6.14 7.79 -23.18
N VAL A 6 -6.02 6.85 -24.13
CA VAL A 6 -5.86 7.11 -25.57
C VAL A 6 -7.06 7.91 -26.12
N ALA A 7 -8.29 7.50 -25.81
CA ALA A 7 -9.49 8.22 -26.25
C ALA A 7 -9.59 9.64 -25.65
N SER A 8 -9.19 9.84 -24.39
CA SER A 8 -9.17 11.15 -23.75
C SER A 8 -8.10 12.10 -24.31
N GLY A 9 -6.96 11.56 -24.79
CA GLY A 9 -5.92 12.37 -25.44
C GLY A 9 -6.32 12.89 -26.83
N ALA A 10 -7.25 12.22 -27.51
CA ALA A 10 -7.70 12.58 -28.84
C ALA A 10 -8.97 13.46 -28.87
N ALA A 11 -9.78 13.47 -27.80
CA ALA A 11 -11.10 14.11 -27.81
C ALA A 11 -11.40 15.06 -26.63
N ALA A 12 -10.67 14.99 -25.51
CA ALA A 12 -10.93 15.81 -24.32
C ALA A 12 -9.78 16.78 -24.03
N PRO A 13 -10.07 17.98 -23.48
CA PRO A 13 -9.04 18.93 -23.08
C PRO A 13 -8.05 18.34 -22.08
N PHE A 14 -6.77 18.74 -22.19
CA PHE A 14 -5.68 18.24 -21.33
C PHE A 14 -5.99 18.33 -19.82
N TRP A 15 -6.68 19.38 -19.38
CA TRP A 15 -7.06 19.59 -17.98
C TRP A 15 -8.13 18.61 -17.46
N ILE A 16 -8.84 17.90 -18.34
CA ILE A 16 -9.72 16.77 -17.99
C ILE A 16 -8.93 15.45 -18.11
N SER A 17 -8.21 15.28 -19.21
CA SER A 17 -7.54 14.03 -19.55
C SER A 17 -6.43 13.68 -18.58
N LEU A 18 -5.67 14.67 -18.09
CA LEU A 18 -4.56 14.44 -17.16
C LEU A 18 -5.06 13.96 -15.78
N PRO A 19 -5.97 14.66 -15.06
CA PRO A 19 -6.48 14.16 -13.77
C PRO A 19 -7.17 12.81 -13.88
N LEU A 20 -7.94 12.58 -14.95
CA LEU A 20 -8.62 11.32 -15.15
C LEU A 20 -7.64 10.17 -15.40
N SER A 21 -6.61 10.41 -16.22
CA SER A 21 -5.52 9.44 -16.41
C SER A 21 -4.80 9.15 -15.10
N MET A 22 -4.52 10.18 -14.29
CA MET A 22 -3.90 10.02 -12.98
C MET A 22 -4.72 9.12 -12.06
N LEU A 23 -6.03 9.33 -11.95
CA LEU A 23 -6.92 8.50 -11.14
C LEU A 23 -6.95 7.05 -11.61
N LEU A 24 -7.06 6.81 -12.92
CA LEU A 24 -7.10 5.46 -13.49
C LEU A 24 -5.77 4.71 -13.30
N LEU A 25 -4.64 5.36 -13.59
CA LEU A 25 -3.32 4.78 -13.41
C LEU A 25 -3.06 4.49 -11.92
N LEU A 26 -3.46 5.40 -11.03
CA LEU A 26 -3.32 5.20 -9.60
C LEU A 26 -4.16 4.01 -9.12
N ALA A 27 -5.44 3.91 -9.49
CA ALA A 27 -6.29 2.77 -9.15
C ALA A 27 -5.72 1.43 -9.66
N ALA A 28 -5.09 1.44 -10.85
CA ALA A 28 -4.38 0.29 -11.38
C ALA A 28 -3.18 -0.11 -10.50
N GLN A 29 -2.34 0.86 -10.10
CA GLN A 29 -1.20 0.62 -9.22
C GLN A 29 -1.63 0.10 -7.86
N ARG A 30 -2.71 0.66 -7.28
CA ARG A 30 -3.31 0.16 -6.03
C ARG A 30 -3.75 -1.29 -6.15
N SER A 31 -4.37 -1.64 -7.27
CA SER A 31 -4.78 -3.03 -7.53
C SER A 31 -3.58 -3.97 -7.68
N PHE A 32 -2.54 -3.56 -8.41
CA PHE A 32 -1.29 -4.34 -8.49
C PHE A 32 -0.62 -4.51 -7.13
N GLN A 33 -0.60 -3.46 -6.29
CA GLN A 33 -0.05 -3.50 -4.95
C GLN A 33 -0.76 -4.54 -4.08
N THR A 34 -2.09 -4.61 -4.13
CA THR A 34 -2.86 -5.63 -3.40
C THR A 34 -2.55 -7.03 -3.93
N LEU A 35 -2.38 -7.23 -5.24
CA LEU A 35 -1.94 -8.53 -5.78
C LEU A 35 -0.52 -8.93 -5.33
N VAL A 36 0.39 -7.98 -5.16
CA VAL A 36 1.72 -8.21 -4.56
C VAL A 36 1.58 -8.61 -3.09
N HIS A 37 0.67 -7.99 -2.37
CA HIS A 37 0.31 -8.39 -1.01
C HIS A 37 -0.22 -9.83 -0.96
N ASP A 38 -1.17 -10.19 -1.81
CA ASP A 38 -1.81 -11.51 -1.81
C ASP A 38 -0.81 -12.63 -2.11
N SER A 39 0.07 -12.37 -3.09
CA SER A 39 1.16 -13.28 -3.42
C SER A 39 2.24 -13.36 -2.33
N SER A 40 2.27 -12.44 -1.37
CA SER A 40 3.13 -12.57 -0.19
C SER A 40 2.68 -13.71 0.73
N HIS A 41 1.39 -14.07 0.69
CA HIS A 41 0.79 -15.23 1.38
C HIS A 41 0.69 -16.48 0.50
N PHE A 42 1.36 -16.49 -0.65
CA PHE A 42 1.42 -17.62 -1.58
C PHE A 42 0.10 -17.98 -2.29
N PHE A 43 -0.83 -17.02 -2.43
CA PHE A 43 -2.14 -17.29 -3.02
C PHE A 43 -2.15 -17.58 -4.53
N TYR A 44 -1.10 -17.24 -5.28
CA TYR A 44 -1.00 -17.66 -6.69
C TYR A 44 -0.55 -19.13 -6.81
N SER A 45 0.17 -19.64 -5.81
CA SER A 45 0.69 -21.00 -5.84
C SER A 45 1.26 -21.41 -4.48
N ALA A 46 0.85 -22.58 -3.99
CA ALA A 46 1.48 -23.21 -2.82
C ALA A 46 2.98 -23.53 -2.99
N ARG A 47 3.49 -23.61 -4.24
CA ARG A 47 4.93 -23.73 -4.52
C ARG A 47 5.57 -22.33 -4.52
N PRO A 48 6.49 -22.00 -3.59
CA PRO A 48 7.03 -20.64 -3.43
C PRO A 48 7.68 -20.09 -4.71
N LYS A 49 8.52 -20.88 -5.38
CA LYS A 49 9.18 -20.43 -6.63
C LYS A 49 8.19 -20.08 -7.73
N ARG A 50 7.15 -20.90 -7.91
CA ARG A 50 6.12 -20.65 -8.93
C ARG A 50 5.28 -19.43 -8.57
N ASN A 51 4.93 -19.27 -7.29
CA ASN A 51 4.24 -18.08 -6.81
C ASN A 51 5.04 -16.82 -7.12
N ASP A 52 6.33 -16.83 -6.82
CA ASP A 52 7.16 -15.63 -6.95
C ASP A 52 7.38 -15.26 -8.42
N ILE A 53 7.58 -16.25 -9.30
CA ILE A 53 7.60 -16.02 -10.75
C ILE A 53 6.28 -15.40 -11.21
N LEU A 54 5.15 -16.03 -10.89
CA LEU A 54 3.83 -15.52 -11.32
C LEU A 54 3.58 -14.10 -10.79
N ALA A 55 3.84 -13.85 -9.51
CA ALA A 55 3.64 -12.54 -8.89
C ALA A 55 4.54 -11.47 -9.52
N ASN A 56 5.83 -11.78 -9.70
CA ASN A 56 6.78 -10.82 -10.28
C ASN A 56 6.41 -10.43 -11.71
N TRP A 57 5.94 -11.37 -12.54
CA TRP A 57 5.59 -11.09 -13.94
C TRP A 57 4.17 -10.56 -14.13
N LEU A 58 3.22 -10.95 -13.29
CA LEU A 58 1.80 -10.56 -13.43
C LEU A 58 1.43 -9.29 -12.67
N CYS A 59 2.15 -8.93 -11.60
CA CYS A 59 1.84 -7.73 -10.83
C CYS A 59 3.07 -6.92 -10.38
N ALA A 60 4.03 -7.53 -9.69
CA ALA A 60 5.08 -6.76 -9.00
C ALA A 60 5.96 -5.95 -9.97
N GLY A 61 6.38 -6.55 -11.08
CA GLY A 61 7.24 -5.89 -12.07
C GLY A 61 6.62 -4.62 -12.66
N TRP A 62 5.31 -4.65 -12.93
CA TRP A 62 4.57 -3.53 -13.53
C TRP A 62 4.58 -2.27 -12.67
N ILE A 63 4.69 -2.43 -11.34
CA ILE A 63 4.80 -1.33 -10.37
C ILE A 63 6.21 -1.19 -9.78
N GLY A 64 7.22 -1.81 -10.41
CA GLY A 64 8.62 -1.67 -10.01
C GLY A 64 8.96 -2.37 -8.70
N MET A 65 8.30 -3.49 -8.39
CA MET A 65 8.46 -4.22 -7.13
C MET A 65 8.95 -5.66 -7.35
N GLU A 66 9.40 -6.26 -6.26
CA GLU A 66 9.71 -7.68 -6.15
C GLU A 66 8.93 -8.27 -4.96
N VAL A 67 8.18 -9.35 -5.20
CA VAL A 67 7.33 -9.95 -4.16
C VAL A 67 8.13 -10.44 -2.96
N ALA A 68 9.34 -10.96 -3.17
CA ALA A 68 10.18 -11.46 -2.07
C ALA A 68 10.63 -10.33 -1.13
N ALA A 69 11.00 -9.18 -1.69
CA ALA A 69 11.37 -7.99 -0.91
C ALA A 69 10.17 -7.43 -0.14
N TYR A 70 9.01 -7.33 -0.79
CA TYR A 70 7.78 -6.88 -0.16
C TYR A 70 7.29 -7.85 0.93
N ARG A 71 7.22 -9.16 0.64
CA ARG A 71 6.80 -10.21 1.57
C ARG A 71 7.58 -10.15 2.88
N LYS A 72 8.89 -9.93 2.82
CA LYS A 72 9.73 -9.82 4.01
C LYS A 72 9.26 -8.71 4.96
N VAL A 73 9.01 -7.52 4.42
CA VAL A 73 8.49 -6.38 5.19
C VAL A 73 7.09 -6.70 5.71
N HIS A 74 6.23 -7.23 4.84
CA HIS A 74 4.84 -7.54 5.15
C HIS A 74 4.68 -8.60 6.26
N LEU A 75 5.46 -9.68 6.22
CA LEU A 75 5.43 -10.71 7.26
C LEU A 75 6.01 -10.20 8.60
N GLN A 76 6.97 -9.27 8.56
CA GLN A 76 7.46 -8.61 9.77
C GLN A 76 6.40 -7.70 10.39
N HIS A 77 5.64 -7.01 9.55
CA HIS A 77 4.47 -6.24 9.97
C HIS A 77 3.44 -7.14 10.66
N HIS A 78 3.02 -8.26 10.04
CA HIS A 78 2.13 -9.22 10.70
C HIS A 78 2.67 -9.72 12.05
N ALA A 79 3.98 -9.99 12.14
CA ALA A 79 4.59 -10.54 13.35
C ALA A 79 4.78 -9.52 14.48
N HIS A 80 4.80 -8.22 14.17
CA HIS A 80 5.12 -7.14 15.12
C HIS A 80 4.09 -6.02 15.10
N ASN A 81 2.90 -6.28 14.55
CA ASN A 81 1.86 -5.30 14.25
C ASN A 81 1.63 -4.34 15.42
N GLY A 82 1.59 -3.04 15.12
CA GLY A 82 1.39 -1.97 16.12
C GLY A 82 2.60 -1.67 17.01
N SER A 83 3.60 -2.57 17.11
CA SER A 83 4.79 -2.34 17.95
C SER A 83 5.86 -1.50 17.26
N ALA A 84 6.81 -0.97 18.05
CA ALA A 84 7.98 -0.27 17.53
C ALA A 84 8.91 -1.12 16.62
N LYS A 85 8.73 -2.45 16.59
CA LYS A 85 9.48 -3.37 15.71
C LYS A 85 8.82 -3.58 14.35
N ASP A 86 7.60 -3.08 14.16
CA ASP A 86 6.92 -3.13 12.88
C ASP A 86 7.64 -2.22 11.86
N PRO A 87 8.16 -2.76 10.74
CA PRO A 87 8.86 -1.96 9.72
C PRO A 87 7.94 -1.01 8.95
N GLU A 88 6.64 -1.12 9.16
CA GLU A 88 5.62 -0.25 8.58
C GLU A 88 5.03 0.72 9.60
N HIS A 89 5.44 0.60 10.87
CA HIS A 89 4.94 1.42 11.97
C HIS A 89 4.91 2.89 11.59
N THR A 90 3.72 3.46 11.71
CA THR A 90 3.47 4.89 11.66
C THR A 90 2.24 5.15 12.51
N SER A 91 2.30 6.21 13.30
CA SER A 91 1.19 6.66 14.12
C SER A 91 0.99 8.15 13.90
N MET A 92 -0.11 8.70 14.42
CA MET A 92 -0.32 10.13 14.39
C MET A 92 0.71 10.91 15.20
N THR A 93 1.27 10.30 16.24
CA THR A 93 2.43 10.83 16.96
C THR A 93 3.63 10.98 16.04
N THR A 94 4.01 9.92 15.30
CA THR A 94 5.15 9.99 14.35
C THR A 94 4.90 11.06 13.28
N VAL A 95 3.68 11.12 12.73
CA VAL A 95 3.34 12.11 11.70
C VAL A 95 3.45 13.53 12.24
N ARG A 96 3.00 13.79 13.47
CA ARG A 96 3.13 15.09 14.13
C ARG A 96 4.59 15.47 14.34
N ASP A 97 5.38 14.57 14.92
CA ASP A 97 6.79 14.82 15.22
C ASP A 97 7.61 15.08 13.92
N GLU A 98 7.13 14.57 12.77
CA GLU A 98 7.68 14.83 11.44
C GLU A 98 7.01 16.03 10.70
N GLY A 99 6.36 16.94 11.42
CA GLY A 99 5.78 18.19 10.87
C GLY A 99 4.31 18.11 10.47
N GLY A 100 3.60 17.05 10.87
CA GLY A 100 2.16 16.89 10.69
C GLY A 100 1.73 16.30 9.34
N MET A 101 0.42 16.07 9.21
CA MET A 101 -0.20 15.41 8.05
C MET A 101 0.09 16.14 6.73
N ALA A 102 0.03 17.48 6.73
CA ALA A 102 0.29 18.28 5.53
C ALA A 102 1.73 18.15 5.05
N ALA A 103 2.71 18.17 5.97
CA ALA A 103 4.12 17.97 5.63
C ALA A 103 4.37 16.56 5.09
N MET A 104 3.77 15.53 5.71
CA MET A 104 3.84 14.16 5.22
C MET A 104 3.29 14.07 3.79
N ILE A 105 2.07 14.56 3.54
CA ILE A 105 1.46 14.55 2.20
C ILE A 105 2.37 15.26 1.19
N ALA A 106 2.90 16.43 1.52
CA ALA A 106 3.81 17.17 0.64
C ALA A 106 5.07 16.36 0.31
N ARG A 107 5.72 15.73 1.30
CA ARG A 107 6.91 14.89 1.06
C ARG A 107 6.64 13.75 0.08
N TYR A 108 5.48 13.10 0.15
CA TYR A 108 5.13 12.06 -0.81
C TYR A 108 4.75 12.64 -2.18
N VAL A 109 3.89 13.65 -2.24
CA VAL A 109 3.44 14.27 -3.50
C VAL A 109 4.61 14.82 -4.30
N PHE A 110 5.60 15.42 -3.65
CA PHE A 110 6.82 15.90 -4.32
C PHE A 110 7.92 14.84 -4.46
N GLY A 111 7.64 13.58 -4.12
CA GLY A 111 8.56 12.45 -4.31
C GLY A 111 9.79 12.47 -3.39
N MET A 112 9.80 13.27 -2.33
CA MET A 112 10.91 13.36 -1.37
C MET A 112 11.12 12.06 -0.59
N GLU A 113 10.06 11.25 -0.46
CA GLU A 113 10.14 9.92 0.15
C GLU A 113 10.67 8.81 -0.79
N ALA A 114 10.81 9.10 -2.09
CA ALA A 114 11.17 8.08 -3.09
C ALA A 114 12.49 7.37 -2.77
N LEU A 115 13.52 8.12 -2.36
CA LEU A 115 14.82 7.53 -2.01
C LEU A 115 14.72 6.62 -0.78
N ARG A 116 13.91 7.01 0.23
CA ARG A 116 13.69 6.18 1.42
C ARG A 116 12.95 4.89 1.06
N LEU A 117 11.96 4.97 0.18
CA LEU A 117 11.21 3.80 -0.31
C LEU A 117 12.09 2.85 -1.13
N VAL A 118 12.90 3.37 -2.06
CA VAL A 118 13.85 2.58 -2.83
C VAL A 118 14.85 1.89 -1.89
N ARG A 119 15.36 2.60 -0.88
CA ARG A 119 16.23 2.00 0.15
C ARG A 119 15.52 0.91 0.95
N LYS A 120 14.27 1.13 1.36
CA LYS A 120 13.44 0.17 2.11
C LYS A 120 13.31 -1.15 1.35
N TYR A 121 12.92 -1.11 0.07
CA TYR A 121 12.63 -2.33 -0.69
C TYR A 121 13.85 -2.98 -1.35
N PHE A 122 14.86 -2.22 -1.78
CA PHE A 122 15.98 -2.78 -2.57
C PHE A 122 17.30 -2.91 -1.80
N PHE A 123 17.42 -2.26 -0.63
CA PHE A 123 18.68 -2.15 0.09
C PHE A 123 18.60 -2.52 1.58
N GLN A 124 17.41 -2.75 2.16
CA GLN A 124 17.33 -3.19 3.55
C GLN A 124 17.84 -4.63 3.76
N PRO A 125 18.85 -4.84 4.63
CA PRO A 125 19.35 -6.17 4.98
C PRO A 125 18.25 -7.03 5.60
N SER A 126 18.29 -8.36 5.41
CA SER A 126 17.34 -9.27 6.05
C SER A 126 17.68 -9.48 7.53
N PRO A 127 16.73 -9.28 8.48
CA PRO A 127 16.94 -9.64 9.89
C PRO A 127 16.94 -11.15 10.14
N ALA A 128 16.48 -11.95 9.17
CA ALA A 128 16.61 -13.40 9.24
C ALA A 128 18.11 -13.72 9.30
N GLY A 129 18.54 -14.23 10.47
CA GLY A 129 19.92 -14.29 10.91
C GLY A 129 20.89 -14.97 9.95
N LYS A 130 22.17 -14.88 10.33
CA LYS A 130 23.35 -15.46 9.67
C LYS A 130 23.22 -16.98 9.40
N ARG A 131 22.31 -17.40 8.51
CA ARG A 131 22.20 -18.76 8.02
C ARG A 131 22.12 -18.74 6.50
N SER A 132 23.23 -19.21 5.93
CA SER A 132 23.49 -19.51 4.52
C SER A 132 23.55 -18.32 3.57
N ALA A 133 24.78 -17.84 3.33
CA ALA A 133 25.16 -17.51 1.97
C ALA A 133 25.12 -18.81 1.15
N GLY A 134 23.94 -19.16 0.63
CA GLY A 134 23.85 -20.14 -0.45
C GLY A 134 24.60 -19.62 -1.68
N PRO A 135 25.11 -20.50 -2.56
CA PRO A 135 25.76 -20.09 -3.79
C PRO A 135 24.74 -19.30 -4.64
N GLY A 136 25.10 -18.07 -5.03
CA GLY A 136 24.22 -17.20 -5.83
C GLY A 136 23.75 -15.89 -5.18
N LYS A 137 24.44 -15.36 -4.17
CA LYS A 137 24.19 -14.00 -3.62
C LYS A 137 25.15 -12.94 -4.17
N GLY A 138 25.50 -13.03 -5.46
CA GLY A 138 26.35 -12.06 -6.15
C GLY A 138 25.56 -10.92 -6.81
N PRO A 139 26.21 -9.83 -7.23
CA PRO A 139 25.59 -8.73 -7.98
C PRO A 139 24.80 -9.22 -9.21
N LEU A 140 25.31 -10.26 -9.89
CA LEU A 140 24.65 -10.89 -11.03
C LEU A 140 23.30 -11.54 -10.67
N ALA A 141 23.18 -12.17 -9.51
CA ALA A 141 21.92 -12.77 -9.07
C ALA A 141 20.90 -11.72 -8.66
N LYS A 142 21.35 -10.61 -8.06
CA LYS A 142 20.50 -9.44 -7.79
C LYS A 142 20.01 -8.81 -9.09
N LEU A 143 20.90 -8.66 -10.08
CA LEU A 143 20.56 -8.16 -11.42
C LEU A 143 19.55 -9.08 -12.13
N LEU A 144 19.80 -10.39 -12.13
CA LEU A 144 18.88 -11.40 -12.68
C LEU A 144 17.53 -11.40 -11.96
N GLY A 145 17.52 -11.19 -10.65
CA GLY A 145 16.30 -11.07 -9.84
C GLY A 145 15.47 -9.81 -10.12
N MET A 146 16.04 -8.79 -10.78
CA MET A 146 15.35 -7.55 -11.17
C MET A 146 14.95 -7.53 -12.66
N THR A 147 15.22 -8.62 -13.40
CA THR A 147 14.91 -8.69 -14.84
C THR A 147 13.43 -8.54 -15.14
N HIS A 148 12.54 -9.09 -14.30
CA HIS A 148 11.10 -8.94 -14.47
C HIS A 148 10.68 -7.47 -14.39
N ILE A 149 11.29 -6.67 -13.51
CA ILE A 149 11.03 -5.22 -13.43
C ILE A 149 11.45 -4.56 -14.74
N ALA A 150 12.70 -4.73 -15.16
CA ALA A 150 13.20 -4.10 -16.38
C ALA A 150 12.35 -4.48 -17.61
N VAL A 151 12.05 -5.76 -17.77
CA VAL A 151 11.25 -6.24 -18.91
C VAL A 151 9.82 -5.71 -18.85
N THR A 152 9.13 -5.78 -17.71
CA THR A 152 7.75 -5.26 -17.60
C THR A 152 7.67 -3.75 -17.79
N GLN A 153 8.67 -2.98 -17.33
CA GLN A 153 8.74 -1.54 -17.58
C GLN A 153 8.98 -1.21 -19.06
N VAL A 154 9.87 -1.93 -19.74
CA VAL A 154 10.07 -1.80 -21.20
C VAL A 154 8.80 -2.17 -21.95
N LEU A 155 8.13 -3.27 -21.58
CA LEU A 155 6.87 -3.68 -22.19
C LEU A 155 5.76 -2.65 -21.96
N LEU A 156 5.68 -2.05 -20.77
CA LEU A 156 4.72 -1.01 -20.45
C LEU A 156 4.96 0.24 -21.30
N LEU A 157 6.21 0.72 -21.38
CA LEU A 157 6.57 1.85 -22.23
C LEU A 157 6.29 1.56 -23.70
N ALA A 158 6.67 0.37 -24.19
CA ALA A 158 6.41 -0.04 -25.58
C ALA A 158 4.91 -0.10 -25.87
N ALA A 159 4.09 -0.63 -24.96
CA ALA A 159 2.64 -0.67 -25.10
C ALA A 159 2.02 0.74 -25.12
N MET A 160 2.48 1.63 -24.24
CA MET A 160 2.03 3.03 -24.22
C MET A 160 2.47 3.79 -25.48
N ALA A 161 3.70 3.55 -25.97
CA ALA A 161 4.21 4.14 -27.20
C ALA A 161 3.46 3.65 -28.45
N ALA A 162 3.22 2.34 -28.55
CA ALA A 162 2.41 1.76 -29.62
C ALA A 162 0.97 2.30 -29.62
N ALA A 163 0.45 2.66 -28.44
CA ALA A 163 -0.85 3.29 -28.28
C ALA A 163 -0.85 4.82 -28.44
N GLY A 164 0.29 5.46 -28.71
CA GLY A 164 0.40 6.92 -28.85
C GLY A 164 0.30 7.71 -27.54
N VAL A 165 0.39 7.05 -26.38
CA VAL A 165 0.27 7.64 -25.03
C VAL A 165 1.51 7.43 -24.18
N TRP A 166 2.69 7.34 -24.79
CA TRP A 166 3.97 7.18 -24.10
C TRP A 166 4.21 8.24 -23.00
N TRP A 167 3.65 9.44 -23.16
CA TRP A 167 3.74 10.53 -22.18
C TRP A 167 3.10 10.20 -20.83
N LEU A 168 2.24 9.17 -20.75
CA LEU A 168 1.72 8.64 -19.50
C LEU A 168 2.74 7.79 -18.73
N TYR A 169 3.81 7.34 -19.36
CA TYR A 169 4.84 6.54 -18.71
C TYR A 169 5.60 7.31 -17.60
N PRO A 170 6.09 8.55 -17.80
CA PRO A 170 6.65 9.32 -16.69
C PRO A 170 5.62 9.58 -15.58
N LEU A 171 4.35 9.78 -15.91
CA LEU A 171 3.27 9.88 -14.92
C LEU A 171 3.11 8.57 -14.13
N TRP A 172 3.16 7.41 -14.78
CA TRP A 172 3.14 6.10 -14.13
C TRP A 172 4.28 5.94 -13.12
N LEU A 173 5.51 6.27 -13.52
CA LEU A 173 6.68 6.22 -12.64
C LEU A 173 6.54 7.18 -11.46
N TYR A 174 6.07 8.41 -11.72
CA TYR A 174 5.80 9.39 -10.68
C TYR A 174 4.79 8.87 -9.66
N LEU A 175 3.64 8.34 -10.10
CA LEU A 175 2.61 7.82 -9.21
C LEU A 175 3.10 6.64 -8.37
N ALA A 176 3.97 5.78 -8.92
CA ALA A 176 4.53 4.63 -8.22
C ALA A 176 5.40 5.05 -7.02
N LEU A 177 6.08 6.21 -7.11
CA LEU A 177 7.00 6.72 -6.09
C LEU A 177 6.39 7.80 -5.19
N SER A 178 5.22 8.35 -5.54
CA SER A 178 4.56 9.44 -4.82
C SER A 178 3.19 9.02 -4.26
N TRP A 179 2.15 9.04 -5.10
CA TRP A 179 0.76 8.85 -4.70
C TRP A 179 0.43 7.43 -4.26
N ASN A 180 0.97 6.40 -4.91
CA ASN A 180 0.75 5.01 -4.51
C ASN A 180 1.23 4.74 -3.08
N PRO A 181 2.49 5.02 -2.70
CA PRO A 181 2.95 4.83 -1.33
C PRO A 181 2.29 5.79 -0.34
N LEU A 182 1.90 7.01 -0.75
CA LEU A 182 1.09 7.92 0.07
C LEU A 182 -0.25 7.28 0.46
N LEU A 183 -0.99 6.74 -0.51
CA LEU A 183 -2.27 6.09 -0.23
C LEU A 183 -2.10 4.84 0.65
N SER A 184 -1.02 4.06 0.48
CA SER A 184 -0.67 3.00 1.43
C SER A 184 -0.44 3.55 2.84
N ARG A 185 0.27 4.67 2.98
CA ARG A 185 0.59 5.30 4.27
C ARG A 185 -0.67 5.82 4.96
N LEU A 186 -1.53 6.51 4.23
CA LEU A 186 -2.82 7.00 4.73
C LEU A 186 -3.75 5.85 5.12
N ARG A 187 -3.80 4.78 4.31
CA ARG A 187 -4.54 3.55 4.67
C ARG A 187 -4.04 2.97 5.99
N PHE A 188 -2.72 2.85 6.14
CA PHE A 188 -2.11 2.31 7.35
C PHE A 188 -2.52 3.10 8.59
N LEU A 189 -2.45 4.44 8.54
CA LEU A 189 -2.89 5.30 9.64
C LEU A 189 -4.37 5.12 10.00
N ALA A 190 -5.21 4.91 8.99
CA ALA A 190 -6.64 4.68 9.20
C ALA A 190 -6.95 3.29 9.79
N GLU A 191 -6.18 2.26 9.42
CA GLU A 191 -6.45 0.87 9.81
C GLU A 191 -5.68 0.43 11.07
N HIS A 192 -4.63 1.15 11.46
CA HIS A 192 -3.80 0.90 12.63
C HIS A 192 -3.85 2.11 13.58
N PRO A 193 -4.93 2.27 14.35
CA PRO A 193 -5.15 3.46 15.18
C PRO A 193 -4.22 3.60 16.40
N GLY A 194 -3.31 2.65 16.69
CA GLY A 194 -2.36 2.79 17.80
C GLY A 194 -1.56 1.53 18.15
N GLU A 195 -0.92 1.54 19.32
CA GLU A 195 0.01 0.51 19.80
C GLU A 195 -0.63 -0.85 20.17
N ALA A 196 -1.92 -1.02 19.93
CA ALA A 196 -2.60 -2.29 20.12
C ALA A 196 -2.40 -3.18 18.89
N ASP A 197 -2.39 -4.50 19.10
CA ASP A 197 -2.30 -5.51 18.03
C ASP A 197 -3.58 -5.60 17.15
N ALA A 198 -4.41 -4.55 17.21
CA ALA A 198 -5.72 -4.49 16.57
C ALA A 198 -5.64 -3.74 15.24
N THR A 199 -6.19 -4.36 14.20
CA THR A 199 -6.42 -3.72 12.90
C THR A 199 -7.91 -3.52 12.67
N VAL A 200 -8.25 -2.45 11.96
CA VAL A 200 -9.63 -2.02 11.75
C VAL A 200 -10.08 -2.38 10.34
N THR A 201 -11.29 -2.92 10.25
CA THR A 201 -11.98 -3.14 8.98
C THR A 201 -12.77 -1.90 8.60
N THR A 202 -12.57 -1.42 7.37
CA THR A 202 -13.25 -0.22 6.88
C THR A 202 -14.36 -0.59 5.91
N LEU A 203 -15.61 -0.22 6.21
CA LEU A 203 -16.77 -0.38 5.33
C LEU A 203 -16.80 0.69 4.24
N ALA A 204 -15.72 0.73 3.46
CA ALA A 204 -15.41 1.76 2.49
C ALA A 204 -16.36 1.75 1.27
N SER A 205 -16.61 2.95 0.74
CA SER A 205 -17.31 3.12 -0.54
C SER A 205 -16.54 2.48 -1.70
N TRP A 206 -17.20 2.30 -2.86
CA TRP A 206 -16.53 1.74 -4.04
C TRP A 206 -15.32 2.59 -4.49
N LEU A 207 -15.41 3.92 -4.32
CA LEU A 207 -14.35 4.85 -4.67
C LEU A 207 -13.17 4.71 -3.71
N GLU A 208 -13.43 4.72 -2.40
CA GLU A 208 -12.40 4.52 -1.39
C GLU A 208 -11.74 3.14 -1.54
N ARG A 209 -12.50 2.09 -1.87
CA ARG A 209 -11.94 0.76 -2.15
C ARG A 209 -11.02 0.79 -3.36
N ALA A 210 -11.35 1.53 -4.42
CA ALA A 210 -10.47 1.60 -5.60
C ALA A 210 -9.09 2.19 -5.28
N PHE A 211 -8.99 3.10 -4.31
CA PHE A 211 -7.75 3.83 -4.00
C PHE A 211 -7.04 3.35 -2.73
N PHE A 212 -7.76 3.07 -1.66
CA PHE A 212 -7.14 2.64 -0.41
C PHE A 212 -6.97 1.13 -0.38
N ALA A 213 -8.04 0.38 -0.62
CA ALA A 213 -8.06 -1.06 -0.35
C ALA A 213 -8.87 -1.86 -1.40
N PRO A 214 -8.31 -2.03 -2.62
CA PRO A 214 -9.00 -2.75 -3.69
C PRO A 214 -9.07 -4.25 -3.37
N GLN A 215 -9.87 -4.99 -4.14
CA GLN A 215 -9.97 -6.45 -4.05
C GLN A 215 -10.34 -6.98 -2.64
N ASN A 216 -11.22 -6.25 -1.93
CA ASN A 216 -11.69 -6.57 -0.58
C ASN A 216 -10.61 -6.46 0.50
N PHE A 217 -9.51 -5.78 0.24
CA PHE A 217 -8.47 -5.58 1.25
C PHE A 217 -8.90 -4.68 2.41
N ASN A 218 -10.06 -4.01 2.29
CA ASN A 218 -10.65 -3.19 3.35
C ASN A 218 -11.11 -4.00 4.57
N TYR A 219 -11.20 -5.33 4.44
CA TYR A 219 -11.44 -6.28 5.54
C TYR A 219 -10.12 -6.63 6.25
N HIS A 220 -9.44 -5.59 6.77
CA HIS A 220 -8.07 -5.71 7.27
C HIS A 220 -7.99 -6.40 8.63
N CYS A 221 -9.03 -6.23 9.48
CA CYS A 221 -9.17 -6.96 10.74
C CYS A 221 -9.22 -8.48 10.48
N GLU A 222 -10.06 -8.90 9.53
CA GLU A 222 -10.19 -10.30 9.14
C GLU A 222 -8.90 -10.84 8.54
N HIS A 223 -8.22 -10.04 7.72
CA HIS A 223 -6.94 -10.41 7.13
C HIS A 223 -5.86 -10.68 8.19
N HIS A 224 -5.74 -9.82 9.20
CA HIS A 224 -4.78 -10.03 10.30
C HIS A 224 -5.17 -11.23 11.18
N GLY A 225 -6.45 -11.45 11.42
CA GLY A 225 -6.94 -12.61 12.18
C GLY A 225 -6.74 -13.94 11.45
N TRP A 226 -6.92 -13.96 10.13
CA TRP A 226 -6.83 -15.16 9.29
C TRP A 226 -6.10 -14.90 7.97
N PRO A 227 -4.77 -14.66 8.01
CA PRO A 227 -3.99 -14.26 6.83
C PRO A 227 -3.88 -15.33 5.73
N LEU A 228 -4.31 -16.56 6.01
CA LEU A 228 -4.38 -17.66 5.05
C LEU A 228 -5.70 -17.70 4.27
N VAL A 229 -6.69 -16.88 4.63
CA VAL A 229 -7.94 -16.74 3.87
C VAL A 229 -7.70 -15.83 2.67
N GLN A 230 -8.09 -16.28 1.47
CA GLN A 230 -7.91 -15.45 0.28
C GLN A 230 -8.79 -14.18 0.36
N PRO A 231 -8.32 -13.01 -0.12
CA PRO A 231 -9.04 -11.74 0.04
C PRO A 231 -10.45 -11.71 -0.51
N TYR A 232 -10.70 -12.39 -1.63
CA TYR A 232 -12.04 -12.48 -2.20
C TYR A 232 -13.04 -13.22 -1.27
N ARG A 233 -12.55 -13.99 -0.29
CA ARG A 233 -13.35 -14.66 0.75
C ARG A 233 -13.45 -13.88 2.05
N LEU A 234 -12.70 -12.80 2.25
CA LEU A 234 -12.75 -12.02 3.50
C LEU A 234 -14.14 -11.42 3.75
N VAL A 235 -14.91 -11.13 2.70
CA VAL A 235 -16.33 -10.78 2.80
C VAL A 235 -17.14 -11.84 3.56
N LEU A 236 -16.84 -13.12 3.33
CA LEU A 236 -17.54 -14.23 4.00
C LEU A 236 -17.13 -14.30 5.47
N VAL A 237 -15.84 -14.10 5.77
CA VAL A 237 -15.34 -14.02 7.15
C VAL A 237 -16.01 -12.86 7.88
N HIS A 238 -16.05 -11.68 7.27
CA HIS A 238 -16.71 -10.50 7.83
C HIS A 238 -18.19 -10.77 8.14
N ARG A 239 -18.93 -11.36 7.20
CA ARG A 239 -20.34 -11.73 7.40
C ARG A 239 -20.51 -12.72 8.55
N HIS A 240 -19.69 -13.76 8.62
CA HIS A 240 -19.74 -14.74 9.71
C HIS A 240 -19.46 -14.08 11.08
N LEU A 241 -18.44 -13.23 11.16
CA LEU A 241 -18.11 -12.50 12.40
C LEU A 241 -19.21 -11.53 12.81
N ARG A 242 -19.78 -10.79 11.85
CA ARG A 242 -20.83 -9.80 12.10
C ARG A 242 -22.16 -10.46 12.49
N ASP A 243 -22.62 -11.44 11.70
CA ASP A 243 -23.99 -11.94 11.79
C ASP A 243 -24.12 -13.13 12.74
N GLU A 244 -23.22 -14.10 12.64
CA GLU A 244 -23.32 -15.33 13.44
C GLU A 244 -22.64 -15.18 14.81
N ARG A 245 -21.49 -14.51 14.85
CA ARG A 245 -20.70 -14.36 16.08
C ARG A 245 -20.99 -13.05 16.82
N ARG A 246 -21.70 -12.10 16.19
CA ARG A 246 -21.95 -10.75 16.72
C ARG A 246 -20.67 -10.07 17.24
N PHE A 247 -19.53 -10.41 16.64
CA PHE A 247 -18.19 -10.05 17.12
C PHE A 247 -17.97 -8.52 17.11
N PHE A 248 -18.45 -7.84 16.07
CA PHE A 248 -18.29 -6.40 15.95
C PHE A 248 -19.26 -5.60 16.82
N GLU A 249 -20.25 -6.24 17.45
CA GLU A 249 -21.08 -5.57 18.46
C GLU A 249 -20.34 -5.43 19.80
N THR A 250 -19.49 -6.40 20.13
CA THR A 250 -18.65 -6.37 21.33
C THR A 250 -17.31 -5.66 21.10
N ARG A 251 -16.93 -5.49 19.82
CA ARG A 251 -15.69 -4.83 19.38
C ARG A 251 -15.96 -3.78 18.29
N PRO A 252 -16.83 -2.77 18.53
CA PRO A 252 -17.18 -1.77 17.52
C PRO A 252 -15.98 -0.93 17.06
N GLU A 253 -14.95 -0.81 17.89
CA GLU A 253 -13.69 -0.12 17.56
C GLU A 253 -12.90 -0.77 16.41
N LEU A 254 -13.19 -2.03 16.08
CA LEU A 254 -12.57 -2.75 14.97
C LEU A 254 -13.26 -2.52 13.62
N VAL A 255 -14.29 -1.65 13.58
CA VAL A 255 -15.01 -1.32 12.34
C VAL A 255 -15.08 0.19 12.12
N ALA A 256 -14.48 0.67 11.04
CA ALA A 256 -14.61 2.04 10.54
C ALA A 256 -15.61 2.13 9.39
N ARG A 257 -16.21 3.31 9.20
CA ARG A 257 -17.17 3.56 8.10
C ARG A 257 -16.52 4.08 6.81
N SER A 258 -15.35 4.69 6.90
CA SER A 258 -14.67 5.33 5.77
C SER A 258 -13.21 5.58 6.09
N PHE A 259 -12.31 5.48 5.12
CA PHE A 259 -10.91 5.85 5.31
C PHE A 259 -10.77 7.35 5.52
N ALA A 260 -11.48 8.15 4.71
CA ALA A 260 -11.42 9.60 4.79
C ALA A 260 -11.93 10.14 6.12
N GLY A 261 -13.08 9.63 6.61
CA GLY A 261 -13.64 10.03 7.89
C GLY A 261 -12.76 9.64 9.08
N THR A 262 -12.14 8.45 9.07
CA THR A 262 -11.20 8.03 10.12
C THR A 262 -9.99 8.96 10.17
N LEU A 263 -9.39 9.27 9.02
CA LEU A 263 -8.24 10.18 8.95
C LEU A 263 -8.60 11.60 9.38
N ALA A 264 -9.77 12.10 8.99
CA ALA A 264 -10.24 13.41 9.39
C ALA A 264 -10.43 13.50 10.92
N ALA A 265 -11.04 12.48 11.52
CA ALA A 265 -11.20 12.40 12.98
C ALA A 265 -9.84 12.39 13.69
N GLN A 266 -8.90 11.55 13.25
CA GLN A 266 -7.55 11.47 13.82
C GLN A 266 -6.80 12.80 13.76
N VAL A 267 -6.92 13.56 12.65
CA VAL A 267 -6.31 14.89 12.53
C VAL A 267 -6.97 15.89 13.48
N CYS A 268 -8.29 15.86 13.63
CA CYS A 268 -9.00 16.72 14.59
C CYS A 268 -8.58 16.43 16.03
N ASP A 269 -8.56 15.16 16.43
CA ASP A 269 -8.19 14.74 17.78
C ASP A 269 -6.74 15.12 18.10
N SER A 270 -5.82 14.97 17.14
CA SER A 270 -4.42 15.37 17.32
C SER A 270 -4.23 16.87 17.60
N ARG A 271 -5.07 17.72 16.99
CA ARG A 271 -5.02 19.18 17.20
C ARG A 271 -5.60 19.60 18.55
N ALA A 272 -6.62 18.89 19.04
CA ALA A 272 -7.18 19.12 20.37
C ALA A 272 -6.13 18.86 21.46
N VAL A 273 -5.38 17.76 21.34
CA VAL A 273 -4.29 17.42 22.27
C VAL A 273 -3.16 18.46 22.26
N GLU A 274 -2.80 19.01 21.10
CA GLU A 274 -1.81 20.11 21.01
C GLU A 274 -2.31 21.38 21.70
N GLY A 275 -3.58 21.76 21.49
CA GLY A 275 -4.18 22.94 22.10
C GLY A 275 -4.23 22.86 23.63
N ASP A 276 -4.51 21.68 24.19
CA ASP A 276 -4.53 21.45 25.64
C ASP A 276 -3.12 21.53 26.25
N LEU A 277 -2.10 21.03 25.55
CA LEU A 277 -0.70 21.11 25.98
C LEU A 277 -0.16 22.55 25.95
N GLU A 278 -0.51 23.33 24.92
CA GLU A 278 -0.11 24.74 24.82
C GLU A 278 -0.81 25.61 25.88
N GLN A 279 -2.10 25.38 26.16
CA GLN A 279 -2.82 26.09 27.22
C GLN A 279 -2.31 25.71 28.62
N GLY A 280 -1.93 24.45 28.84
CA GLY A 280 -1.34 23.99 30.10
C GLY A 280 0.09 24.48 30.34
N ALA A 281 0.85 24.78 29.28
CA ALA A 281 2.20 25.34 29.36
C ALA A 281 2.21 26.86 29.56
N GLY A 282 1.18 27.58 29.10
CA GLY A 282 1.02 29.03 29.29
C GLY A 282 0.48 29.45 30.66
N ALA A 283 0.02 28.49 31.49
CA ALA A 283 -0.56 28.74 32.80
C ALA A 283 0.41 28.49 33.98
N ARG A 284 1.73 28.40 33.73
CA ARG A 284 2.77 28.20 34.74
C ARG A 284 3.78 29.35 34.77
#